data_AF-A0A1C6NZX8-F1
#
_entry.id   AF-A0A1C6NZX8-F1
#
_cell.length_a   1.000
_cell.length_b   1.000
_cell.length_c   1.000
_cell.angle_alpha   90.00
_cell.angle_beta   90.00
_cell.angle_gamma   90.00
#
_symmetry.space_group_name_H-M   'P 1'
#
loop_
_entity.id
_entity.type
_entity.pdbx_description
1 polymer ?
#
loop_
_entity_poly.entity_id
_entity_poly.type
_entity_poly.pdbx_seq_one_letter_code
_entity_poly.pdbx_strand_id
1 'polypeptide(L)'
;MSLLRVAGGGSIRALPLLGIFRVRRRARAQPARGLFLVNVKVGRGSSNKLSSGLAGAYVSAYVTAADKDAAQRLAITKLTAKGFEFLATQGPVARIELDAWPLHVAQSWPEFIDELPRQHELAAGLEKDMVFFGPFVGYERSA
;
A
#
# COMPACT_ATOMS: atom_id res chain seq x y z
N MET A 1 60.76 -9.44 -61.43
CA MET A 1 59.77 -9.99 -62.38
C MET A 1 58.44 -10.11 -61.68
N SER A 2 57.40 -9.77 -62.42
CA SER A 2 56.04 -9.51 -61.98
C SER A 2 55.24 -10.69 -61.42
N LEU A 3 54.28 -10.32 -60.55
CA LEU A 3 52.89 -10.77 -60.45
C LEU A 3 52.58 -12.19 -59.96
N LEU A 4 51.97 -12.27 -58.76
CA LEU A 4 50.58 -12.72 -58.67
C LEU A 4 49.83 -11.96 -57.56
N ARG A 5 48.53 -11.78 -57.77
CA ARG A 5 47.63 -10.76 -57.25
C ARG A 5 46.52 -11.43 -56.42
N VAL A 6 45.74 -10.62 -55.68
CA VAL A 6 44.35 -10.87 -55.18
C VAL A 6 44.26 -11.70 -53.88
N ALA A 7 43.42 -11.42 -52.89
CA ALA A 7 42.57 -10.29 -52.48
C ALA A 7 41.91 -10.64 -51.12
N GLY A 8 41.34 -9.64 -50.45
CA GLY A 8 40.35 -9.80 -49.37
C GLY A 8 41.00 -9.88 -47.98
N GLY A 9 40.99 -8.85 -47.13
CA GLY A 9 39.96 -7.84 -46.95
C GLY A 9 38.86 -8.39 -46.06
N GLY A 10 39.00 -8.25 -44.74
CA GLY A 10 38.00 -8.71 -43.79
C GLY A 10 38.44 -8.66 -42.33
N SER A 11 38.81 -7.48 -41.83
CA SER A 11 38.93 -7.26 -40.38
C SER A 11 37.53 -7.22 -39.77
N ILE A 12 37.09 -8.33 -39.18
CA ILE A 12 35.80 -8.41 -38.49
C ILE A 12 35.94 -7.64 -37.17
N ARG A 13 35.62 -6.34 -37.20
CA ARG A 13 35.33 -5.56 -36.01
C ARG A 13 33.93 -5.96 -35.54
N ALA A 14 33.88 -6.71 -34.44
CA ALA A 14 32.63 -6.95 -33.73
C ALA A 14 32.15 -5.64 -33.10
N LEU A 15 30.97 -5.18 -33.54
CA LEU A 15 30.13 -4.24 -32.82
C LEU A 15 28.70 -4.76 -32.91
N PRO A 16 28.07 -5.07 -31.78
CA PRO A 16 26.66 -4.80 -31.59
C PRO A 16 26.52 -3.76 -30.48
N LEU A 17 26.12 -2.54 -30.85
CA LEU A 17 24.73 -2.10 -30.88
C LEU A 17 24.27 -1.63 -29.51
N LEU A 18 24.26 -0.29 -29.39
CA LEU A 18 23.41 0.51 -28.52
C LEU A 18 22.10 -0.22 -28.19
N GLY A 19 21.97 -0.62 -26.93
CA GLY A 19 20.74 -1.15 -26.35
C GLY A 19 20.54 -0.57 -24.97
N ILE A 20 20.68 0.75 -24.81
CA ILE A 20 20.37 1.45 -23.56
C ILE A 20 18.84 1.54 -23.43
N PHE A 21 18.17 0.42 -23.19
CA PHE A 21 16.82 0.46 -22.63
C PHE A 21 16.92 0.73 -21.12
N ARG A 22 17.43 1.91 -20.77
CA ARG A 22 16.98 2.55 -19.53
C ARG A 22 15.54 2.96 -19.80
N VAL A 23 14.62 2.07 -19.48
CA VAL A 23 13.26 2.49 -19.12
C VAL A 23 13.48 3.45 -17.96
N ARG A 24 13.56 4.74 -18.26
CA ARG A 24 13.35 5.78 -17.26
C ARG A 24 11.91 5.54 -16.81
N ARG A 25 11.74 4.73 -15.76
CA ARG A 25 10.62 4.93 -14.85
C ARG A 25 10.76 6.41 -14.52
N ARG A 26 9.93 7.26 -15.15
CA ARG A 26 9.69 8.61 -14.63
C ARG A 26 9.47 8.34 -13.16
N ALA A 27 10.34 8.88 -12.30
CA ALA A 27 10.01 8.99 -10.90
C ALA A 27 8.71 9.79 -10.91
N ARG A 28 7.58 9.08 -10.84
CA ARG A 28 6.27 9.69 -10.69
C ARG A 28 6.47 10.52 -9.44
N ALA A 29 6.41 11.84 -9.56
CA ALA A 29 6.50 12.72 -8.41
C ALA A 29 5.54 12.13 -7.39
N GLN A 30 6.06 11.64 -6.27
CA GLN A 30 5.20 11.02 -5.29
C GLN A 30 4.22 12.13 -4.90
N PRO A 31 2.91 11.90 -5.00
CA PRO A 31 1.96 12.89 -4.55
C PRO A 31 2.33 13.20 -3.09
N ALA A 32 2.23 14.48 -2.72
CA ALA A 32 2.61 14.97 -1.39
C ALA A 32 1.94 14.17 -0.26
N ARG A 33 0.84 13.48 -0.60
CA ARG A 33 0.06 12.61 0.25
C ARG A 33 -0.20 11.28 -0.47
N GLY A 34 -0.37 10.21 0.28
CA GLY A 34 -0.62 8.87 -0.24
C GLY A 34 -1.69 8.13 0.56
N LEU A 35 -2.19 7.05 -0.01
CA LEU A 35 -3.05 6.09 0.68
C LEU A 35 -2.17 5.01 1.32
N PHE A 36 -2.38 4.77 2.60
CA PHE A 36 -1.63 3.80 3.40
C PHE A 36 -2.56 2.80 4.08
N LEU A 37 -2.11 1.56 4.15
CA LEU A 37 -2.72 0.50 4.94
C LEU A 37 -1.91 0.30 6.22
N VAL A 38 -2.58 0.48 7.35
CA VAL A 38 -2.08 0.25 8.70
C VAL A 38 -2.92 -0.85 9.33
N ASN A 39 -2.34 -2.04 9.50
CA ASN A 39 -3.02 -3.11 10.24
C ASN A 39 -2.75 -2.94 11.73
N VAL A 40 -3.80 -2.93 12.53
CA VAL A 40 -3.72 -2.65 13.96
C VAL A 40 -4.39 -3.76 14.74
N LYS A 41 -3.72 -4.26 15.76
CA LYS A 41 -4.31 -5.08 16.81
C LYS A 41 -4.79 -4.14 17.91
N VAL A 42 -6.08 -4.20 18.20
CA VAL A 42 -6.73 -3.43 19.25
C VAL A 42 -7.32 -4.34 20.32
N GLY A 43 -7.22 -3.90 21.57
CA GLY A 43 -7.99 -4.45 22.68
C GLY A 43 -9.36 -3.77 22.77
N ARG A 44 -10.27 -4.39 23.53
CA ARG A 44 -11.62 -3.85 23.77
C ARG A 44 -11.60 -2.42 24.30
N GLY A 45 -10.68 -2.11 25.22
CA GLY A 45 -10.63 -0.83 25.91
C GLY A 45 -11.98 -0.48 26.55
N SER A 46 -12.40 0.77 26.37
CA SER A 46 -13.72 1.28 26.76
C SER A 46 -14.78 1.14 25.66
N SER A 47 -14.45 0.53 24.52
CA SER A 47 -15.38 0.37 23.42
C SER A 47 -16.47 -0.66 23.75
N ASN A 48 -17.73 -0.28 23.55
CA ASN A 48 -18.88 -1.18 23.66
C ASN A 48 -19.23 -1.87 22.34
N LYS A 49 -18.41 -1.71 21.30
CA LYS A 49 -18.66 -2.26 19.95
C LYS A 49 -18.34 -3.74 19.82
N LEU A 50 -17.51 -4.29 20.71
CA LEU A 50 -17.18 -5.72 20.72
C LEU A 50 -18.07 -6.45 21.72
N SER A 51 -18.54 -7.64 21.37
CA SER A 51 -19.26 -8.51 22.30
C SER A 51 -18.38 -8.87 23.50
N SER A 52 -19.01 -9.17 24.64
CA SER A 52 -18.32 -9.39 25.91
C SER A 52 -17.31 -10.55 25.91
N GLY A 53 -17.48 -11.53 25.01
CA GLY A 53 -16.55 -12.65 24.81
C GLY A 53 -15.25 -12.28 24.07
N LEU A 54 -15.24 -11.19 23.30
CA LEU A 54 -14.08 -10.81 22.50
C LEU A 54 -13.07 -9.99 23.32
N ALA A 55 -11.80 -10.39 23.26
CA ALA A 55 -10.70 -9.67 23.90
C ALA A 55 -10.31 -8.41 23.10
N GLY A 56 -10.50 -8.43 21.78
CA GLY A 56 -10.14 -7.33 20.90
C GLY A 56 -10.47 -7.63 19.45
N ALA A 57 -9.84 -6.89 18.54
CA ALA A 57 -9.98 -7.10 17.11
C ALA A 57 -8.67 -6.79 16.35
N TYR A 58 -8.55 -7.37 15.16
CA TYR A 58 -7.63 -6.93 14.12
C TYR A 58 -8.38 -6.01 13.15
N VAL A 59 -7.77 -4.89 12.81
CA VAL A 59 -8.40 -3.84 12.00
C VAL A 59 -7.43 -3.36 10.93
N SER A 60 -7.87 -3.39 9.68
CA SER A 60 -7.19 -2.68 8.59
C SER A 60 -7.67 -1.23 8.55
N ALA A 61 -6.79 -0.30 8.89
CA ALA A 61 -7.04 1.13 8.75
C ALA A 61 -6.42 1.64 7.44
N TYR A 62 -7.25 2.25 6.61
CA TYR A 62 -6.83 2.88 5.37
C TYR A 62 -6.82 4.39 5.56
N VAL A 63 -5.66 5.00 5.32
CA VAL A 63 -5.37 6.36 5.74
C VAL A 63 -4.76 7.16 4.60
N THR A 64 -5.33 8.33 4.32
CA THR A 64 -4.65 9.33 3.49
C THR A 64 -3.80 10.22 4.39
N ALA A 65 -2.49 10.27 4.12
CA ALA A 65 -1.52 11.01 4.93
C ALA A 65 -0.32 11.46 4.10
N ALA A 66 0.52 12.35 4.66
CA ALA A 66 1.76 12.77 4.02
C ALA A 66 2.78 11.62 3.93
N ASP A 67 2.88 10.81 4.98
CA ASP A 67 3.84 9.72 5.11
C ASP A 67 3.29 8.57 5.99
N LYS A 68 4.09 7.51 6.12
CA LYS A 68 3.73 6.30 6.87
C LYS A 68 3.56 6.55 8.37
N ASP A 69 4.39 7.43 8.95
CA ASP A 69 4.35 7.69 10.39
C ASP A 69 3.13 8.54 10.75
N ALA A 70 2.78 9.50 9.88
CA ALA A 70 1.55 10.26 9.97
C ALA A 70 0.33 9.34 9.82
N ALA A 71 0.35 8.41 8.86
CA ALA A 71 -0.72 7.44 8.67
C ALA A 71 -0.94 6.57 9.91
N GLN A 72 0.14 6.03 10.48
CA GLN A 72 0.08 5.19 11.69
C GLN A 72 -0.45 5.97 12.89
N ARG A 73 0.09 7.17 13.15
CA ARG A 73 -0.37 8.04 14.24
C ARG A 73 -1.85 8.37 14.11
N LEU A 74 -2.31 8.68 12.90
CA LEU A 74 -3.70 9.04 12.65
C LEU A 74 -4.63 7.83 12.82
N ALA A 75 -4.26 6.65 12.31
CA ALA A 75 -5.02 5.42 12.51
C ALA A 75 -5.20 5.10 14.01
N ILE A 76 -4.12 5.15 14.78
CA ILE A 76 -4.13 4.89 16.23
C ILE A 76 -5.04 5.90 16.92
N THR A 77 -4.86 7.19 16.64
CA THR A 77 -5.68 8.27 17.23
C THR A 77 -7.17 8.07 16.97
N LYS A 78 -7.54 7.66 15.75
CA LYS A 78 -8.95 7.43 15.39
C LYS A 78 -9.53 6.17 16.02
N LEU A 79 -8.73 5.13 16.25
CA LEU A 79 -9.15 3.92 16.96
C LEU A 79 -9.32 4.18 18.45
N THR A 80 -8.36 4.85 19.08
CA THR A 80 -8.44 5.17 20.53
C THR A 80 -9.57 6.15 20.83
N ALA A 81 -9.84 7.11 19.94
CA ALA A 81 -11.02 7.98 20.04
C ALA A 81 -12.36 7.23 19.96
N LYS A 82 -12.38 6.00 19.44
CA LYS A 82 -13.55 5.10 19.42
C LYS A 82 -13.60 4.18 20.65
N GLY A 83 -12.72 4.39 21.63
CA GLY A 83 -12.65 3.62 22.87
C GLY A 83 -11.82 2.34 22.78
N PHE A 84 -11.20 2.04 21.63
CA PHE A 84 -10.34 0.87 21.53
C PHE A 84 -8.99 1.12 22.21
N GLU A 85 -8.42 0.06 22.79
CA GLU A 85 -7.06 0.09 23.30
C GLU A 85 -6.09 -0.27 22.17
N PHE A 86 -5.10 0.58 21.91
CA PHE A 86 -4.05 0.22 20.96
C PHE A 86 -3.09 -0.79 21.61
N LEU A 87 -2.92 -1.95 20.98
CA LEU A 87 -1.98 -2.97 21.48
C LEU A 87 -0.72 -3.05 20.62
N ALA A 88 -0.88 -3.11 19.29
CA ALA A 88 0.25 -3.19 18.38
C ALA A 88 -0.13 -2.87 16.93
N THR A 89 0.81 -2.34 16.15
CA THR A 89 0.74 -2.39 14.69
C THR A 89 1.14 -3.80 14.23
N GLN A 90 0.41 -4.36 13.27
CA GLN A 90 0.65 -5.69 12.72
C GLN A 90 1.38 -5.57 11.38
N GLY A 91 2.68 -5.85 11.38
CA GLY A 91 3.51 -5.77 10.17
C GLY A 91 3.80 -4.33 9.71
N PRO A 92 4.39 -4.18 8.51
CA PRO A 92 4.79 -2.87 8.00
C PRO A 92 3.59 -2.06 7.48
N VAL A 93 3.66 -0.74 7.63
CA VAL A 93 2.74 0.19 6.95
C VAL A 93 3.01 0.16 5.45
N ALA A 94 2.00 -0.26 4.68
CA ALA A 94 2.06 -0.39 3.24
C ALA A 94 1.45 0.84 2.55
N ARG A 95 2.05 1.30 1.45
CA ARG A 95 1.43 2.30 0.58
C ARG A 95 0.61 1.56 -0.48
N ILE A 96 -0.61 2.00 -0.71
CA ILE A 96 -1.48 1.48 -1.76
C ILE A 96 -1.56 2.51 -2.87
N GLU A 97 -1.26 2.09 -4.10
CA GLU A 97 -1.51 2.93 -5.26
C GLU A 97 -3.01 3.06 -5.48
N LEU A 98 -3.48 4.29 -5.72
CA LEU A 98 -4.91 4.57 -5.83
C LEU A 98 -5.59 3.76 -6.94
N ASP A 99 -4.88 3.56 -8.06
CA ASP A 99 -5.34 2.75 -9.20
C ASP A 99 -5.44 1.25 -8.86
N ALA A 100 -4.73 0.79 -7.84
CA ALA A 100 -4.79 -0.59 -7.34
C ALA A 100 -5.89 -0.79 -6.29
N TRP A 101 -6.57 0.26 -5.85
CA TRP A 101 -7.57 0.19 -4.79
C TRP A 101 -8.70 -0.81 -5.08
N PRO A 102 -9.37 -0.81 -6.25
CA PRO A 102 -10.47 -1.75 -6.50
C PRO A 102 -10.01 -3.21 -6.41
N LEU A 103 -8.82 -3.51 -6.93
CA LEU A 103 -8.23 -4.84 -6.86
C LEU A 103 -7.89 -5.24 -5.41
N HIS A 104 -7.30 -4.30 -4.66
CA HIS A 104 -6.97 -4.50 -3.24
C HIS A 104 -8.21 -4.89 -2.43
N VAL A 105 -9.32 -4.16 -2.63
CA VAL A 105 -10.59 -4.44 -1.94
C VAL A 105 -11.17 -5.78 -2.37
N ALA A 106 -11.24 -6.06 -3.67
CA ALA A 106 -11.79 -7.32 -4.16
C ALA A 106 -11.00 -8.55 -3.68
N GLN A 107 -9.69 -8.40 -3.44
CA GLN A 107 -8.85 -9.48 -2.91
C GLN A 107 -8.91 -9.61 -1.39
N SER A 108 -9.02 -8.49 -0.68
CA SER A 108 -8.95 -8.49 0.79
C SER A 108 -10.32 -8.69 1.43
N TRP A 109 -11.35 -8.06 0.88
CA TRP A 109 -12.68 -7.89 1.46
C TRP A 109 -13.78 -7.91 0.38
N PRO A 110 -13.91 -9.00 -0.41
CA PRO A 110 -14.87 -9.05 -1.52
C PRO A 110 -16.31 -8.82 -1.07
N GLU A 111 -16.67 -9.20 0.16
CA GLU A 111 -18.02 -9.03 0.72
C GLU A 111 -18.33 -7.57 1.08
N PHE A 112 -17.32 -6.71 1.19
CA PHE A 112 -17.44 -5.33 1.66
C PHE A 112 -17.15 -4.31 0.55
N ILE A 113 -17.13 -4.73 -0.71
CA ILE A 113 -16.83 -3.85 -1.87
C ILE A 113 -17.73 -2.61 -1.88
N ASP A 114 -19.03 -2.78 -1.59
CA ASP A 114 -20.01 -1.70 -1.62
C ASP A 114 -20.00 -0.83 -0.34
N GLU A 115 -19.36 -1.29 0.73
CA GLU A 115 -19.24 -0.55 2.00
C GLU A 115 -17.95 0.26 2.09
N LEU A 116 -16.98 -0.04 1.22
CA LEU A 116 -15.68 0.64 1.18
C LEU A 116 -15.69 1.79 0.17
N PRO A 117 -14.92 2.87 0.43
CA PRO A 117 -14.88 4.02 -0.47
C PRO A 117 -14.47 3.63 -1.89
N ARG A 118 -15.08 4.28 -2.88
CA ARG A 118 -14.66 4.17 -4.27
C ARG A 118 -13.37 4.95 -4.51
N GLN A 119 -12.67 4.61 -5.59
CA GLN A 119 -11.39 5.24 -5.94
C GLN A 119 -11.46 6.78 -6.01
N HIS A 120 -12.55 7.35 -6.55
CA HIS A 120 -12.71 8.81 -6.66
C HIS A 120 -12.91 9.49 -5.30
N GLU A 121 -13.55 8.82 -4.33
CA GLU A 121 -13.72 9.32 -2.96
C GLU A 121 -12.38 9.34 -2.22
N LEU A 122 -11.55 8.33 -2.47
CA LEU A 122 -10.17 8.29 -1.99
C LEU A 122 -9.29 9.34 -2.65
N ALA A 123 -9.50 9.62 -3.94
CA ALA A 123 -8.82 10.71 -4.65
C ALA A 123 -9.10 12.06 -3.98
N ALA A 124 -10.37 12.36 -3.69
CA ALA A 124 -10.76 13.56 -2.94
C ALA A 124 -10.18 13.55 -1.51
N GLY A 125 -10.02 12.35 -0.93
CA GLY A 125 -9.35 12.16 0.34
C GLY A 125 -7.85 12.39 0.32
N LEU A 126 -7.17 12.45 -0.83
CA LEU A 126 -5.74 12.79 -0.86
C LEU A 126 -5.49 14.26 -0.56
N GLU A 127 -6.48 15.13 -0.78
CA GLU A 127 -6.40 16.57 -0.47
C GLU A 127 -6.52 16.87 1.03
N LYS A 128 -6.92 15.90 1.85
CA LYS A 128 -7.11 16.05 3.30
C LYS A 128 -6.72 14.79 4.07
N ASP A 129 -6.75 14.83 5.40
CA ASP A 129 -6.60 13.62 6.21
C ASP A 129 -7.93 12.85 6.24
N MET A 130 -7.94 11.63 5.72
CA MET A 130 -9.08 10.71 5.80
C MET A 130 -8.64 9.38 6.39
N VAL A 131 -9.49 8.81 7.25
CA VAL A 131 -9.33 7.46 7.79
C VAL A 131 -10.64 6.72 7.62
N PHE A 132 -10.57 5.53 7.08
CA PHE A 132 -11.65 4.57 7.10
C PHE A 132 -11.12 3.20 7.52
N PHE A 133 -12.01 2.39 8.07
CA PHE A 133 -11.66 1.10 8.62
C PHE A 133 -12.31 0.03 7.76
N GLY A 134 -11.53 -1.00 7.42
CA GLY A 134 -12.09 -2.26 6.98
C GLY A 134 -12.82 -2.98 8.12
N PRO A 135 -13.25 -4.22 7.85
CA PRO A 135 -13.91 -5.06 8.84
C PRO A 135 -13.08 -5.24 10.12
N PHE A 136 -13.76 -5.30 11.27
CA PHE A 136 -13.14 -5.60 12.56
C PHE A 136 -13.19 -7.12 12.78
N VAL A 137 -12.04 -7.77 12.73
CA VAL A 137 -11.94 -9.22 12.94
C VAL A 137 -11.67 -9.49 14.40
N GLY A 138 -12.72 -9.86 15.14
CA GLY A 138 -12.65 -10.12 16.58
C GLY A 138 -11.75 -11.31 16.93
N TYR A 139 -11.09 -11.25 18.08
CA TYR A 139 -10.40 -12.39 18.69
C TYR A 139 -10.79 -12.56 20.15
N GLU A 140 -10.80 -13.80 20.62
CA GLU A 140 -11.13 -14.17 22.00
C GLU A 140 -9.89 -14.12 22.89
N ARG A 141 -10.13 -14.13 24.21
CA ARG A 141 -9.06 -14.33 25.18
C ARG A 141 -8.65 -15.80 25.09
N SER A 142 -7.38 -16.08 24.83
CA SER A 142 -6.85 -17.42 25.07
C SER A 142 -7.02 -17.73 26.55
N ALA A 143 -7.69 -18.83 26.85
CA ALA A 143 -7.91 -19.32 28.21
C ALA A 143 -6.58 -19.69 28.89
#